data_AF-A0A6L3APQ1-F1
#
_entry.id   AF-A0A6L3APQ1-F1
#
_cell.length_a   1.000
_cell.length_b   1.000
_cell.length_c   1.000
_cell.angle_alpha   90.00
_cell.angle_beta   90.00
_cell.angle_gamma   90.00
#
_symmetry.space_group_name_H-M   'P 1'
#
loop_
_entity.id
_entity.type
_entity.pdbx_description
1 polymer ?
#
loop_
_entity_poly.entity_id
_entity_poly.type
_entity_poly.pdbx_seq_one_letter_code
_entity_poly.pdbx_strand_id
1 'polypeptide(L)'
;MIPDFKINDLQIFTGDCRKILPALPAESVQCCVTSPPYWGLRDYNHSSQIGAEPSPVQYVKSLVEVFSEVWRVLRKDGTLWLNIGDGYARNGGTGSCGPNAVVGNTKKLIQKRNCKVPDCWGLKDRDLMGIPW
;
A
#
# COMPACT_ATOMS: atom_id res chain seq x y z
N MET A 1 -1.98 -20.43 -13.49
CA MET A 1 -3.02 -19.41 -13.21
C MET A 1 -3.40 -18.78 -14.54
N ILE A 2 -4.69 -18.60 -14.84
CA ILE A 2 -5.16 -17.98 -16.08
C ILE A 2 -5.53 -16.52 -15.74
N PRO A 3 -5.10 -15.51 -16.53
CA PRO A 3 -5.51 -14.13 -16.30
C PRO A 3 -7.02 -13.98 -16.47
N ASP A 4 -7.63 -13.14 -15.63
CA ASP A 4 -9.07 -12.81 -15.72
C ASP A 4 -9.40 -12.08 -17.02
N PHE A 5 -8.41 -11.39 -17.61
CA PHE A 5 -8.57 -10.66 -18.84
C PHE A 5 -7.28 -10.65 -19.67
N LYS A 6 -7.41 -10.88 -20.97
CA LYS A 6 -6.30 -10.84 -21.93
C LYS A 6 -6.71 -10.06 -23.19
N ILE A 7 -5.98 -8.99 -23.51
CA ILE A 7 -6.08 -8.27 -24.79
C ILE A 7 -4.69 -8.20 -25.38
N ASN A 8 -4.48 -8.78 -26.56
CA ASN A 8 -3.18 -8.84 -27.22
C ASN A 8 -2.10 -9.37 -26.23
N ASP A 9 -1.04 -8.60 -26.02
CA ASP A 9 0.05 -8.88 -25.09
C ASP A 9 -0.21 -8.41 -23.65
N LEU A 10 -1.36 -7.78 -23.36
CA LEU A 10 -1.76 -7.37 -22.02
C LEU A 10 -2.50 -8.51 -21.30
N GLN A 11 -2.05 -8.80 -20.08
CA GLN A 11 -2.71 -9.72 -19.16
C GLN A 11 -3.03 -9.00 -17.85
N ILE A 12 -4.25 -9.16 -17.37
CA ILE A 12 -4.70 -8.63 -16.08
C ILE A 12 -5.02 -9.81 -15.17
N PHE A 13 -4.38 -9.84 -14.02
CA PHE A 13 -4.62 -10.80 -12.95
C PHE A 13 -5.28 -10.08 -11.79
N THR A 14 -6.48 -10.53 -11.41
CA THR A 14 -7.27 -9.97 -10.32
C THR A 14 -7.14 -10.85 -9.09
N GLY A 15 -6.63 -10.29 -8.00
CA GLY A 15 -6.54 -10.99 -6.73
C GLY A 15 -5.40 -10.51 -5.85
N ASP A 16 -5.13 -11.30 -4.81
CA ASP A 16 -4.05 -11.03 -3.87
C ASP A 16 -2.68 -11.27 -4.53
N CYS A 17 -1.85 -10.23 -4.61
CA CYS A 17 -0.50 -10.32 -5.18
C CYS A 17 0.37 -11.39 -4.51
N ARG A 18 0.15 -11.69 -3.22
CA ARG A 18 0.84 -12.75 -2.48
C ARG A 18 0.50 -14.16 -2.99
N LYS A 19 -0.58 -14.30 -3.75
CA LYS A 19 -0.98 -15.56 -4.39
C LYS A 19 -0.65 -15.56 -5.89
N ILE A 20 -0.72 -14.39 -6.53
CA ILE A 20 -0.48 -14.24 -7.96
C ILE A 20 1.02 -14.31 -8.28
N LEU A 21 1.85 -13.53 -7.59
CA LEU A 21 3.29 -13.45 -7.89
C LEU A 21 3.97 -14.84 -7.83
N PRO A 22 3.73 -15.70 -6.82
CA PRO A 22 4.28 -17.06 -6.78
C PRO A 22 3.92 -17.94 -8.00
N ALA A 23 2.80 -17.68 -8.65
CA ALA A 23 2.36 -18.43 -9.82
C ALA A 23 3.01 -17.95 -11.13
N LEU A 24 3.74 -16.83 -11.11
CA LEU A 24 4.49 -16.32 -12.26
C LEU A 24 5.87 -16.97 -12.34
N PRO A 25 6.39 -17.24 -13.56
CA PRO A 25 7.73 -17.80 -13.72
C PRO A 25 8.82 -16.87 -13.15
N ALA A 26 9.88 -17.45 -12.61
CA ALA A 26 11.05 -16.68 -12.20
C ALA A 26 11.73 -16.01 -13.41
N GLU A 27 12.42 -14.89 -13.18
CA GLU A 27 13.17 -14.16 -14.22
C GLU A 27 12.35 -13.87 -15.52
N SER A 28 11.06 -13.61 -15.39
CA SER A 28 10.13 -13.41 -16.52
C SER A 28 9.71 -11.95 -16.73
N VAL A 29 10.02 -11.07 -15.77
CA VAL A 29 9.62 -9.65 -15.78
C VAL A 29 10.85 -8.77 -15.91
N GLN A 30 10.83 -7.81 -16.84
CA GLN A 30 11.94 -6.85 -17.01
C GLN A 30 11.84 -5.66 -16.05
N CYS A 31 10.63 -5.18 -15.78
CA CYS A 31 10.42 -3.98 -14.99
C CYS A 31 9.17 -4.13 -14.13
N CYS A 32 9.30 -3.79 -12.85
CA CYS A 32 8.18 -3.63 -11.94
C CYS A 32 8.06 -2.15 -11.57
N VAL A 33 6.87 -1.58 -11.74
CA VAL A 33 6.55 -0.22 -11.30
C VAL A 33 5.35 -0.33 -10.36
N THR A 34 5.49 0.13 -9.12
CA THR A 34 4.42 -0.05 -8.13
C THR A 34 4.41 1.03 -7.05
N SER A 35 3.22 1.22 -6.47
CA SER A 35 2.99 1.97 -5.24
C SER A 35 2.10 1.13 -4.33
N PRO A 36 2.67 0.39 -3.35
CA PRO A 36 1.86 -0.43 -2.46
C PRO A 36 0.90 0.45 -1.63
N PRO A 37 -0.16 -0.10 -1.03
CA PRO A 37 -0.95 0.63 -0.04
C PRO A 37 -0.05 1.19 1.07
N TYR A 38 -0.16 2.49 1.37
CA TYR A 38 0.67 3.11 2.40
C TYR A 38 0.10 2.81 3.79
N TRP A 39 0.99 2.55 4.75
CA TRP A 39 0.60 2.18 6.09
C TRP A 39 -0.28 3.26 6.74
N GLY A 40 -1.44 2.85 7.24
CA GLY A 40 -2.36 3.69 7.98
C GLY A 40 -3.05 4.80 7.18
N LEU A 41 -2.80 4.90 5.87
CA LEU A 41 -3.27 6.03 5.07
C LEU A 41 -4.73 5.85 4.61
N ARG A 42 -5.09 4.66 4.12
CA ARG A 42 -6.42 4.39 3.55
C ARG A 42 -6.96 3.04 4.00
N ASP A 43 -8.27 2.99 4.20
CA ASP A 43 -9.04 1.75 4.33
C ASP A 43 -9.75 1.41 3.03
N TYR A 44 -9.40 0.28 2.44
CA TYR A 44 -9.99 -0.30 1.24
C TYR A 44 -11.13 -1.28 1.56
N ASN A 45 -11.58 -1.37 2.82
CA ASN A 45 -12.62 -2.29 3.28
C ASN A 45 -12.34 -3.77 2.93
N HIS A 46 -11.07 -4.17 2.94
CA HIS A 46 -10.66 -5.55 2.67
C HIS A 46 -9.85 -6.09 3.84
N SER A 47 -10.27 -7.23 4.39
CA SER A 47 -9.69 -7.78 5.63
C SER A 47 -8.22 -8.13 5.51
N SER A 48 -7.77 -8.54 4.32
CA SER A 48 -6.36 -8.87 4.03
C SER A 48 -5.57 -7.74 3.37
N GLN A 49 -6.08 -6.50 3.35
CA GLN A 49 -5.36 -5.39 2.74
C GLN A 49 -3.98 -5.16 3.39
N ILE A 50 -3.00 -4.79 2.57
CA ILE A 50 -1.73 -4.28 3.06
C ILE A 50 -1.94 -2.82 3.49
N GLY A 51 -1.16 -2.36 4.47
CA GLY A 51 -1.21 -1.00 5.00
C GLY A 51 -2.20 -0.81 6.16
N ALA A 52 -2.86 -1.88 6.61
CA ALA A 52 -3.71 -1.89 7.79
C ALA A 52 -3.11 -2.69 8.96
N GLU A 53 -1.84 -3.07 8.88
CA GLU A 53 -1.15 -3.84 9.90
C GLU A 53 -1.11 -3.07 11.23
N PRO A 54 -1.16 -3.77 12.38
CA PRO A 54 -1.06 -3.15 13.71
C PRO A 54 0.19 -2.28 13.96
N SER A 55 1.27 -2.46 13.19
CA SER A 55 2.50 -1.71 13.35
C SER A 55 3.28 -1.55 12.02
N PRO A 56 4.12 -0.50 11.88
CA PRO A 56 5.02 -0.28 10.76
C PRO A 56 5.97 -1.45 10.54
N VAL A 57 6.44 -2.10 11.62
CA VAL A 57 7.30 -3.29 11.52
C VAL A 57 6.58 -4.44 10.82
N GLN A 58 5.32 -4.69 11.17
CA GLN A 58 4.52 -5.71 10.51
C GLN A 58 4.18 -5.35 9.06
N TYR A 59 3.94 -4.06 8.78
CA TYR A 59 3.78 -3.56 7.42
C TYR A 59 5.02 -3.77 6.56
N VAL A 60 6.21 -3.42 7.07
CA VAL A 60 7.49 -3.66 6.38
C VAL A 60 7.68 -5.16 6.14
N LYS A 61 7.32 -6.01 7.11
CA LYS A 61 7.36 -7.47 6.91
C LYS A 61 6.44 -7.92 5.77
N SER A 62 5.19 -7.45 5.72
CA SER A 62 4.27 -7.73 4.60
C SER A 62 4.84 -7.27 3.25
N LEU A 63 5.48 -6.10 3.21
CA LEU A 63 6.13 -5.60 2.00
C LEU A 63 7.31 -6.47 1.58
N VAL A 64 8.19 -6.86 2.51
CA VAL A 64 9.33 -7.75 2.22
C VAL A 64 8.85 -9.10 1.66
N GLU A 65 7.77 -9.66 2.19
CA GLU A 65 7.17 -10.89 1.66
C GLU A 65 6.73 -10.73 0.20
N VAL A 66 6.06 -9.62 -0.14
CA VAL A 66 5.65 -9.31 -1.51
C VAL A 66 6.86 -9.05 -2.42
N PHE A 67 7.80 -8.21 -1.97
CA PHE A 67 8.95 -7.83 -2.79
C PHE A 67 9.97 -8.95 -2.97
N SER A 68 10.00 -9.96 -2.09
CA SER A 68 10.76 -11.18 -2.31
C SER A 68 10.26 -11.93 -3.54
N GLU A 69 8.94 -11.98 -3.74
CA GLU A 69 8.35 -12.56 -4.95
C GLU A 69 8.54 -11.66 -6.18
N VAL A 70 8.48 -10.34 -6.02
CA VAL A 70 8.84 -9.40 -7.11
C VAL A 70 10.28 -9.61 -7.55
N TRP A 71 11.21 -9.74 -6.61
CA TRP A 71 12.61 -10.03 -6.89
C TRP A 71 12.78 -11.35 -7.65
N ARG A 72 12.07 -12.41 -7.24
CA ARG A 72 12.13 -13.72 -7.92
C ARG A 72 11.64 -13.65 -9.38
N VAL A 73 10.56 -12.91 -9.65
CA VAL A 73 10.00 -12.82 -11.01
C VAL A 73 10.78 -11.85 -11.89
N LEU A 74 11.50 -10.89 -11.30
CA LEU A 74 12.38 -10.00 -12.05
C LEU A 74 13.55 -10.77 -12.65
N ARG A 75 13.91 -10.41 -13.87
CA ARG A 75 15.16 -10.86 -14.51
C ARG A 75 16.37 -10.33 -13.73
N LYS A 76 17.52 -10.95 -13.96
CA LYS A 76 18.81 -10.51 -13.37
C LYS A 76 19.19 -9.07 -13.75
N ASP A 77 18.74 -8.61 -14.92
CA ASP A 77 18.89 -7.24 -15.43
C ASP A 77 17.63 -6.37 -15.20
N GLY A 78 16.69 -6.86 -14.38
CA GLY A 78 15.41 -6.23 -14.14
C GLY A 78 15.49 -5.05 -13.16
N THR A 79 14.52 -4.14 -13.27
CA THR A 79 14.43 -2.95 -12.39
C THR A 79 13.12 -2.91 -11.61
N LEU A 80 13.20 -2.51 -10.34
CA LEU A 80 12.04 -2.17 -9.51
C LEU A 80 11.99 -0.66 -9.28
N TRP A 81 10.85 -0.07 -9.59
CA TRP A 81 10.51 1.31 -9.29
C TRP A 81 9.42 1.32 -8.22
N LEU A 82 9.80 1.70 -7.01
CA LEU A 82 8.91 1.75 -5.85
C LEU A 82 8.56 3.19 -5.50
N ASN A 83 7.28 3.52 -5.55
CA ASN A 83 6.75 4.77 -5.05
C ASN A 83 6.08 4.57 -3.68
N ILE A 84 6.78 4.94 -2.62
CA ILE A 84 6.29 4.90 -1.25
C ILE A 84 6.50 6.25 -0.58
N GLY A 85 5.45 6.76 0.07
CA GLY A 85 5.49 8.04 0.77
C GLY A 85 5.61 7.83 2.28
N ASP A 86 6.21 8.82 2.94
CA ASP A 86 6.39 8.80 4.37
C ASP A 86 5.05 8.84 5.14
N GLY A 87 5.07 8.26 6.34
CA GLY A 87 3.92 8.26 7.23
C GLY A 87 3.99 9.43 8.22
N TYR A 88 2.87 10.13 8.41
CA TYR A 88 2.74 11.14 9.47
C TYR A 88 1.78 10.68 10.54
N ALA A 89 2.19 10.89 11.80
CA ALA A 89 1.36 10.62 12.96
C ALA A 89 0.09 11.46 12.88
N ARG A 90 -1.04 10.83 13.20
CA ARG A 90 -2.32 11.52 13.29
C ARG A 90 -3.09 11.03 14.49
N ASN A 91 -3.14 11.85 15.54
CA ASN A 91 -3.63 11.47 16.87
C ASN A 91 -5.08 11.87 17.13
N GLY A 92 -5.83 12.19 16.08
CA GLY A 92 -7.22 12.61 16.18
C GLY A 92 -7.70 13.39 14.97
N GLY A 93 -9.01 13.64 14.93
CA GLY A 93 -9.67 14.44 13.91
C GLY A 93 -10.20 13.65 12.73
N THR A 94 -11.39 13.07 12.87
CA THR A 94 -12.38 13.08 11.79
C THR A 94 -12.63 14.56 11.50
N GLY A 95 -12.06 15.09 10.42
CA GLY A 95 -12.27 16.49 10.08
C GLY A 95 -13.78 16.74 9.91
N SER A 96 -14.37 17.55 10.78
CA SER A 96 -15.65 18.18 10.46
C SER A 96 -15.39 19.08 9.26
N CYS A 97 -16.11 18.89 8.16
CA CYS A 97 -16.01 19.80 7.02
C CYS A 97 -16.35 21.22 7.50
N GLY A 98 -15.47 22.19 7.23
CA GLY A 98 -15.79 23.59 7.47
C GLY A 98 -17.07 23.97 6.70
N PRO A 99 -17.88 24.92 7.21
CA PRO A 99 -19.19 25.25 6.65
C PRO A 99 -19.15 25.71 5.18
N ASN A 100 -17.97 26.12 4.68
CA ASN A 100 -17.74 26.64 3.33
C ASN A 100 -17.11 25.61 2.37
N ALA A 101 -17.09 24.32 2.70
CA ALA A 101 -16.59 23.29 1.79
C ALA A 101 -17.58 23.07 0.62
N VAL A 102 -17.43 23.86 -0.45
CA VAL A 102 -18.30 23.81 -1.65
C VAL A 102 -17.73 22.93 -2.77
N VAL A 103 -16.40 22.81 -2.85
CA VAL A 103 -15.71 21.91 -3.78
C VAL A 103 -14.56 21.21 -3.07
N GLY A 104 -14.32 19.97 -3.48
CA GLY A 104 -13.51 19.04 -2.75
C GLY A 104 -14.39 17.92 -2.21
N ASN A 105 -13.92 16.72 -2.45
CA ASN A 105 -14.43 15.41 -2.06
C ASN A 105 -14.75 15.21 -0.54
N THR A 106 -14.87 16.28 0.24
CA THR A 106 -14.75 16.37 1.70
C THR A 106 -15.95 15.82 2.48
N LYS A 107 -17.14 15.67 1.87
CA LYS A 107 -18.29 15.01 2.54
C LYS A 107 -18.28 13.48 2.41
N LYS A 108 -17.63 12.91 1.39
CA LYS A 108 -17.51 11.44 1.18
C LYS A 108 -16.09 10.90 1.45
N LEU A 109 -15.08 11.76 1.52
CA LEU A 109 -13.69 11.41 1.84
C LEU A 109 -13.28 11.78 3.26
N ILE A 110 -14.16 11.59 4.26
CA ILE A 110 -13.62 11.08 5.51
C ILE A 110 -13.13 9.66 5.19
N GLN A 111 -11.96 9.57 4.57
CA GLN A 111 -11.31 8.29 4.32
C GLN A 111 -11.10 7.69 5.69
N LYS A 112 -11.80 6.59 5.96
CA LYS A 112 -11.49 5.76 7.12
C LYS A 112 -10.00 5.46 7.02
N ARG A 113 -9.26 5.91 8.02
CA ARG A 113 -7.84 5.60 8.17
C ARG A 113 -7.76 4.38 9.05
N ASN A 114 -6.83 3.50 8.71
CA ASN A 114 -6.64 2.26 9.45
C ASN A 114 -5.63 2.38 10.59
N CYS A 115 -4.91 3.51 10.73
CA CYS A 115 -4.02 3.71 11.87
C CYS A 115 -4.52 4.83 12.80
N LYS A 116 -4.65 4.49 14.09
CA LYS A 116 -4.40 5.43 15.18
C LYS A 116 -2.98 5.16 15.65
N VAL A 117 -2.16 6.20 15.74
CA VAL A 117 -0.80 6.05 16.29
C VAL A 117 -0.94 5.60 17.75
N PRO A 118 -0.27 4.52 18.17
CA PRO A 118 -0.28 4.12 19.57
C PRO A 118 0.35 5.19 20.46
N ASP A 119 -0.27 5.49 21.60
CA ASP A 119 0.24 6.50 22.55
C ASP A 119 1.65 6.16 23.04
N CYS A 120 2.01 4.87 23.07
CA CYS A 120 3.33 4.38 23.47
C CYS A 120 4.49 4.82 22.55
N TRP A 121 4.22 5.36 21.36
CA TRP A 121 5.28 5.87 20.49
C TRP A 121 5.64 7.33 20.78
N GLY A 122 4.85 8.03 21.60
CA GLY A 122 5.15 9.40 22.01
C GLY A 122 5.13 10.45 20.89
N LEU A 123 4.62 10.09 19.71
CA LEU A 123 4.53 10.99 18.55
C LEU A 123 3.36 11.96 18.74
N LYS A 124 3.57 13.23 18.43
CA LYS A 124 2.54 14.28 18.37
C LYS A 124 1.79 14.22 17.02
N ASP A 125 0.66 14.92 16.93
CA ASP A 125 -0.03 15.06 15.64
C ASP A 125 0.90 15.71 14.62
N ARG A 126 0.98 15.11 13.43
CA ARG A 126 1.87 15.51 12.30
C ARG A 126 3.36 15.24 12.52
N ASP A 127 3.77 14.50 13.53
CA ASP A 127 5.15 14.03 13.61
C ASP A 127 5.44 13.03 12.48
N LEU A 128 6.66 13.09 11.92
CA LEU A 128 7.12 12.14 10.93
C LEU A 128 7.34 10.78 11.60
N MET A 129 6.75 9.71 11.06
CA MET A 129 6.89 8.35 11.60
C MET A 129 8.13 7.64 11.08
N GLY A 130 8.80 8.19 10.07
CA GLY A 130 10.05 7.67 9.52
C GLY A 130 9.87 6.28 8.94
N ILE A 131 8.82 6.06 8.15
CA ILE A 131 8.66 4.78 7.44
C ILE A 131 9.75 4.79 6.37
N PRO A 132 10.77 3.90 6.46
CA PRO A 132 11.94 4.00 5.61
C PRO A 132 11.55 3.90 4.13
N TRP A 133 12.12 4.80 3.33
CA TRP A 133 12.18 4.71 1.89
C TRP A 133 13.39 3.87 1.46
#